data_AF-U6DY01-F1
#
_entry.id   AF-U6DY01-F1
#
_cell.length_a   1.000
_cell.length_b   1.000
_cell.length_c   1.000
_cell.angle_alpha   90.00
_cell.angle_beta   90.00
_cell.angle_gamma   90.00
#
_symmetry.space_group_name_H-M   'P 1'
#
loop_
_entity.id
_entity.type
_entity.pdbx_description
1 polymer ?
#
loop_
_entity_poly.entity_id
_entity_poly.type
_entity_poly.pdbx_seq_one_letter_code
_entity_poly.pdbx_strand_id
1 'polypeptide(L)'
;YRRQLTEANVEEIWKSMTLAYLQKVLGLDSLEEVLDIKLVNSKFIIHNVYSVSKQGVVILDDKSKELPHWVLSAMKCLANWPNCSDLKHPMYLGFEKDVFKTIADYYGHLKEPLLTFHLFDAFVSVLGLLQKEKMAIEAFQVCCLLLPPENRRKLQLLMRMMARICLNKEMPPLCDGFGTRTLMVQTFSRCILCSKDEVDLDELLAARLVTFLMDNYQEILKVPSALQTSIEERVAHLRRVQIKYPGADMDITLSAPSFCRQISPEEFEYQRAYGSQEPLAALLEEVITDAKLSSKEKKKKLKQFQKSYPEVYQERFPTPESEALLFPEKPKPKPQLLMWALKNPFQPFQRTRSFRM
;
A
#
# COMPACT_ATOMS: atom_id res chain seq x y z
N TYR A 1 18.83 -1.81 4.47
CA TYR A 1 18.33 -1.11 3.27
C TYR A 1 16.85 -1.40 3.10
N ARG A 2 15.93 -0.48 3.44
CA ARG A 2 14.49 -0.66 3.19
C ARG A 2 14.16 -0.09 1.82
N ARG A 3 13.77 -0.94 0.86
CA ARG A 3 13.31 -0.51 -0.48
C ARG A 3 11.96 0.21 -0.33
N GLN A 4 11.84 1.41 -0.89
CA GLN A 4 10.55 2.10 -1.00
C GLN A 4 9.59 1.29 -1.89
N LEU A 5 8.30 1.26 -1.54
CA LEU A 5 7.27 0.60 -2.31
C LEU A 5 6.96 1.45 -3.55
N THR A 6 7.57 1.11 -4.68
CA THR A 6 7.26 1.70 -5.97
C THR A 6 5.95 1.15 -6.54
N GLU A 7 5.38 1.82 -7.53
CA GLU A 7 4.21 1.34 -8.27
C GLU A 7 4.46 -0.04 -8.90
N ALA A 8 5.65 -0.26 -9.48
CA ALA A 8 6.07 -1.56 -10.01
C ALA A 8 6.07 -2.67 -8.94
N ASN A 9 6.39 -2.36 -7.69
CA ASN A 9 6.29 -3.35 -6.61
C ASN A 9 4.84 -3.71 -6.29
N VAL A 10 3.93 -2.73 -6.36
CA VAL A 10 2.49 -2.98 -6.17
C VAL A 10 1.94 -3.84 -7.29
N GLU A 11 2.29 -3.52 -8.54
CA GLU A 11 1.96 -4.33 -9.72
C GLU A 11 2.42 -5.78 -9.58
N GLU A 12 3.65 -6.00 -9.13
CA GLU A 12 4.19 -7.35 -8.92
C GLU A 12 3.50 -8.09 -7.77
N ILE A 13 3.11 -7.40 -6.70
CA ILE A 13 2.30 -8.00 -5.62
C ILE A 13 0.95 -8.45 -6.16
N TRP A 14 0.27 -7.62 -6.96
CA TRP A 14 -0.99 -7.99 -7.61
C TRP A 14 -0.84 -9.22 -8.48
N LYS A 15 0.18 -9.25 -9.34
CA LYS A 15 0.46 -10.39 -10.21
C LYS A 15 0.74 -11.65 -9.40
N SER A 16 1.72 -11.62 -8.51
CA SER A 16 2.16 -12.78 -7.73
C SER A 16 1.06 -13.36 -6.85
N MET A 17 0.30 -12.52 -6.13
CA MET A 17 -0.79 -12.99 -5.27
C MET A 17 -1.98 -13.52 -6.06
N THR A 18 -2.30 -12.92 -7.21
CA THR A 18 -3.37 -13.42 -8.10
C THR A 18 -3.01 -14.79 -8.66
N LEU A 19 -1.76 -14.98 -9.10
CA LEU A 19 -1.28 -16.27 -9.60
C LEU A 19 -1.22 -17.33 -8.50
N ALA A 20 -0.70 -16.99 -7.33
CA ALA A 20 -0.68 -17.91 -6.18
C ALA A 20 -2.10 -18.33 -5.77
N TYR A 21 -3.07 -17.41 -5.83
CA TYR A 21 -4.46 -17.73 -5.56
C TYR A 21 -5.06 -18.61 -6.66
N LEU A 22 -4.80 -18.33 -7.94
CA LEU A 22 -5.23 -19.19 -9.05
C LEU A 22 -4.69 -20.62 -8.90
N GLN A 23 -3.40 -20.76 -8.63
CA GLN A 23 -2.75 -22.06 -8.41
C GLN A 23 -3.45 -22.85 -7.30
N LYS A 24 -3.71 -22.18 -6.17
CA LYS A 24 -4.41 -22.78 -5.03
C LYS A 24 -5.82 -23.25 -5.38
N VAL A 25 -6.59 -22.44 -6.10
CA VAL A 25 -7.97 -22.78 -6.48
C VAL A 25 -8.01 -23.91 -7.50
N LEU A 26 -7.07 -23.93 -8.44
CA LEU A 26 -6.93 -25.04 -9.40
C LEU A 26 -6.38 -26.32 -8.77
N GLY A 27 -5.74 -26.22 -7.60
CA GLY A 27 -5.14 -27.37 -6.91
C GLY A 27 -3.92 -27.92 -7.65
N LEU A 28 -3.17 -27.04 -8.34
CA LEU A 28 -1.98 -27.41 -9.11
C LEU A 28 -0.70 -27.18 -8.30
N ASP A 29 0.30 -28.03 -8.51
CA ASP A 29 1.63 -27.87 -7.91
C ASP A 29 2.41 -26.71 -8.56
N SER A 30 2.15 -26.43 -9.84
CA SER A 30 2.72 -25.33 -10.61
C SER A 30 1.73 -24.83 -11.67
N LEU A 31 1.82 -23.55 -12.05
CA LEU A 31 1.05 -22.97 -13.15
C LEU A 31 1.77 -23.04 -14.51
N GLU A 32 3.02 -23.48 -14.55
CA GLU A 32 3.85 -23.44 -15.77
C GLU A 32 3.28 -24.25 -16.94
N GLU A 33 2.55 -25.33 -16.66
CA GLU A 33 1.91 -26.18 -17.68
C GLU A 33 0.63 -25.56 -18.27
N VAL A 34 0.08 -24.55 -17.59
CA VAL A 34 -1.27 -24.03 -17.84
C VAL A 34 -1.25 -22.55 -18.25
N LEU A 35 -0.18 -21.83 -17.91
CA LEU A 35 -0.08 -20.40 -18.11
C LEU A 35 1.37 -19.95 -18.23
N ASP A 36 1.70 -19.23 -19.32
CA ASP A 36 2.96 -18.51 -19.39
C ASP A 36 2.92 -17.24 -18.53
N ILE A 37 3.52 -17.33 -17.34
CA ILE A 37 3.60 -16.26 -16.35
C ILE A 37 4.25 -14.99 -16.93
N LYS A 38 5.11 -15.09 -17.95
CA LYS A 38 5.76 -13.93 -18.57
C LYS A 38 4.79 -13.07 -19.37
N LEU A 39 3.75 -13.67 -19.95
CA LEU A 39 2.73 -12.98 -20.74
C LEU A 39 1.66 -12.31 -19.88
N VAL A 40 1.58 -12.65 -18.59
CA VAL A 40 0.63 -12.05 -17.66
C VAL A 40 1.00 -10.60 -17.34
N ASN A 41 0.09 -9.68 -17.67
CA ASN A 41 0.24 -8.25 -17.42
C ASN A 41 -0.44 -7.83 -16.11
N SER A 42 0.36 -7.41 -15.13
CA SER A 42 -0.08 -6.88 -13.82
C SER A 42 -1.11 -5.74 -13.94
N LYS A 43 -0.94 -4.86 -14.94
CA LYS A 43 -1.81 -3.70 -15.15
C LYS A 43 -3.22 -4.11 -15.55
N PHE A 44 -3.36 -5.22 -16.28
CA PHE A 44 -4.69 -5.75 -16.64
C PHE A 44 -5.44 -6.18 -15.39
N ILE A 45 -4.78 -6.87 -14.46
CA ILE A 45 -5.37 -7.31 -13.18
C ILE A 45 -5.87 -6.11 -12.40
N ILE A 46 -5.01 -5.11 -12.18
CA ILE A 46 -5.35 -3.89 -11.42
C ILE A 46 -6.52 -3.15 -12.08
N HIS A 47 -6.46 -2.94 -13.39
CA HIS A 47 -7.53 -2.26 -14.12
C HIS A 47 -8.85 -3.04 -14.05
N ASN A 48 -8.80 -4.37 -14.17
CA ASN A 48 -9.97 -5.23 -14.04
C ASN A 48 -10.57 -5.21 -12.63
N VAL A 49 -9.80 -4.92 -11.60
CA VAL A 49 -10.29 -4.78 -10.22
C VAL A 49 -10.91 -3.40 -9.98
N TYR A 50 -10.22 -2.32 -10.36
CA TYR A 50 -10.59 -0.96 -9.95
C TYR A 50 -11.39 -0.17 -10.99
N SER A 51 -11.19 -0.42 -12.29
CA SER A 51 -11.87 0.31 -13.37
C SER A 51 -13.18 -0.38 -13.76
N VAL A 52 -14.12 -0.49 -12.82
CA VAL A 52 -15.43 -1.12 -13.02
C VAL A 52 -16.59 -0.17 -12.74
N SER A 53 -17.67 -0.29 -13.51
CA SER A 53 -18.90 0.47 -13.31
C SER A 53 -19.66 0.01 -12.06
N LYS A 54 -20.69 0.75 -11.66
CA LYS A 54 -21.60 0.34 -10.57
C LYS A 54 -22.26 -1.02 -10.82
N GLN A 55 -22.43 -1.40 -12.08
CA GLN A 55 -22.98 -2.68 -12.50
C GLN A 55 -21.89 -3.76 -12.66
N GLY A 56 -20.63 -3.48 -12.30
CA GLY A 56 -19.50 -4.40 -12.43
C GLY A 56 -18.96 -4.58 -13.85
N VAL A 57 -19.28 -3.67 -14.79
CA VAL A 57 -18.75 -3.72 -16.16
C VAL A 57 -17.43 -2.98 -16.23
N VAL A 58 -16.40 -3.57 -16.82
CA VAL A 58 -15.10 -2.91 -16.99
C VAL A 58 -15.25 -1.62 -17.82
N ILE A 59 -14.67 -0.53 -17.34
CA ILE A 59 -14.60 0.78 -18.00
C ILE A 59 -13.25 0.87 -18.70
N LEU A 60 -13.23 1.16 -20.00
CA LEU A 60 -11.98 1.32 -20.74
C LEU A 60 -11.55 2.78 -20.73
N ASP A 61 -10.26 3.03 -20.47
CA ASP A 61 -9.68 4.37 -20.56
C ASP A 61 -9.65 4.87 -22.01
N ASP A 62 -9.30 3.97 -22.93
CA ASP A 62 -9.24 4.23 -24.37
C ASP A 62 -10.56 3.84 -25.05
N LYS A 63 -11.31 4.85 -25.48
CA LYS A 63 -12.61 4.67 -26.15
C LYS A 63 -12.49 3.99 -27.53
N SER A 64 -11.32 4.01 -28.18
CA SER A 64 -11.13 3.36 -29.49
C SER A 64 -11.21 1.84 -29.40
N LYS A 65 -11.00 1.28 -28.20
CA LYS A 65 -11.04 -0.15 -27.91
C LYS A 65 -12.44 -0.64 -27.52
N GLU A 66 -13.42 0.26 -27.41
CA GLU A 66 -14.81 -0.11 -27.19
C GLU A 66 -15.39 -0.84 -28.40
N LEU A 67 -16.46 -1.60 -28.15
CA LEU A 67 -17.26 -2.18 -29.23
C LEU A 67 -17.80 -1.06 -30.13
N PRO A 68 -17.80 -1.24 -31.47
CA PRO A 68 -18.42 -0.28 -32.37
C PRO A 68 -19.86 0.04 -31.92
N HIS A 69 -20.25 1.31 -32.03
CA HIS A 69 -21.56 1.77 -31.55
C HIS A 69 -22.72 0.93 -32.11
N TRP A 70 -22.64 0.55 -33.39
CA TRP A 70 -23.66 -0.28 -34.04
C TRP A 70 -23.77 -1.67 -33.41
N VAL A 71 -22.65 -2.29 -32.99
CA VAL A 71 -22.67 -3.59 -32.29
C VAL A 71 -23.36 -3.44 -30.95
N LEU A 72 -22.99 -2.40 -30.18
CA LEU A 72 -23.61 -2.13 -28.88
C LEU A 72 -25.11 -1.89 -28.99
N SER A 73 -25.55 -1.11 -29.98
CA SER A 73 -26.98 -0.88 -30.23
C SER A 73 -27.70 -2.16 -30.65
N ALA A 74 -27.10 -2.98 -31.52
CA ALA A 74 -27.66 -4.27 -31.92
C ALA A 74 -27.82 -5.22 -30.72
N MET A 75 -26.78 -5.36 -29.89
CA MET A 75 -26.80 -6.18 -28.68
C MET A 75 -27.87 -5.69 -27.68
N LYS A 76 -27.96 -4.37 -27.47
CA LYS A 76 -29.00 -3.77 -26.62
C LYS A 76 -30.40 -4.01 -27.14
N CYS A 77 -30.58 -3.99 -28.46
CA CYS A 77 -31.89 -4.23 -29.07
C CYS A 77 -32.37 -5.65 -28.77
N LEU A 78 -31.55 -6.67 -29.03
CA LEU A 78 -31.94 -8.06 -28.73
C LEU A 78 -32.09 -8.32 -27.21
N ALA A 79 -31.21 -7.74 -26.38
CA ALA A 79 -31.26 -7.94 -24.93
C ALA A 79 -32.47 -7.29 -24.24
N ASN A 80 -33.15 -6.35 -24.91
CA ASN A 80 -34.32 -5.64 -24.40
C ASN A 80 -35.56 -5.82 -25.28
N TRP A 81 -35.56 -6.83 -26.15
CA TRP A 81 -36.66 -7.12 -27.05
C TRP A 81 -38.01 -7.24 -26.30
N PRO A 82 -39.13 -6.71 -26.83
CA PRO A 82 -39.27 -5.95 -28.10
C PRO A 82 -39.01 -4.44 -27.97
N ASN A 83 -38.70 -3.95 -26.77
CA ASN A 83 -38.61 -2.52 -26.45
C ASN A 83 -37.23 -1.93 -26.83
N CYS A 84 -36.89 -1.96 -28.11
CA CYS A 84 -35.67 -1.32 -28.63
C CYS A 84 -35.80 0.21 -28.64
N SER A 85 -35.38 0.87 -27.56
CA SER A 85 -35.55 2.32 -27.34
C SER A 85 -34.86 3.20 -28.40
N ASP A 86 -33.81 2.69 -29.04
CA ASP A 86 -32.94 3.46 -29.95
C ASP A 86 -33.35 3.37 -31.42
N LEU A 87 -34.27 2.46 -31.80
CA LEU A 87 -34.65 2.24 -33.18
C LEU A 87 -36.03 2.85 -33.44
N LYS A 88 -36.06 4.06 -33.98
CA LYS A 88 -37.29 4.73 -34.48
C LYS A 88 -37.87 4.06 -35.74
N HIS A 89 -37.34 2.92 -36.16
CA HIS A 89 -37.74 2.24 -37.39
C HIS A 89 -38.78 1.16 -37.08
N PRO A 90 -39.82 1.01 -37.92
CA PRO A 90 -40.75 -0.10 -37.78
C PRO A 90 -40.00 -1.42 -37.93
N MET A 91 -40.14 -2.31 -36.93
CA MET A 91 -39.58 -3.67 -36.97
C MET A 91 -40.32 -4.46 -38.05
N TYR A 92 -39.63 -4.82 -39.13
CA TYR A 92 -40.16 -5.73 -40.13
C TYR A 92 -40.03 -7.19 -39.64
N LEU A 93 -40.74 -8.10 -40.29
CA LEU A 93 -40.73 -9.52 -39.93
C LEU A 93 -39.34 -10.13 -40.18
N GLY A 94 -38.72 -10.73 -39.15
CA GLY A 94 -37.38 -11.31 -39.22
C GLY A 94 -36.25 -10.34 -38.88
N PHE A 95 -36.56 -9.09 -38.53
CA PHE A 95 -35.57 -8.08 -38.11
C PHE A 95 -34.65 -8.60 -36.99
N GLU A 96 -35.17 -9.34 -36.03
CA GLU A 96 -34.39 -9.94 -34.96
C GLU A 96 -33.34 -10.94 -35.45
N LYS A 97 -33.66 -11.71 -36.50
CA LYS A 97 -32.77 -12.73 -37.07
C LYS A 97 -31.60 -12.03 -37.77
N ASP A 98 -31.88 -10.94 -38.49
CA ASP A 98 -30.86 -10.13 -39.17
C ASP A 98 -29.96 -9.41 -38.17
N VAL A 99 -30.52 -8.85 -37.09
CA VAL A 99 -29.74 -8.23 -36.01
C VAL A 99 -28.85 -9.29 -35.33
N PHE A 100 -29.40 -10.46 -35.03
CA PHE A 100 -28.63 -11.56 -34.44
C PHE A 100 -27.49 -12.01 -35.35
N LYS A 101 -27.78 -12.21 -36.64
CA LYS A 101 -26.77 -12.57 -37.64
C LYS A 101 -25.67 -11.53 -37.75
N THR A 102 -26.01 -10.24 -37.75
CA THR A 102 -25.01 -9.15 -37.78
C THR A 102 -24.08 -9.19 -36.57
N ILE A 103 -24.60 -9.50 -35.38
CA ILE A 103 -23.79 -9.67 -34.15
C ILE A 103 -22.94 -10.93 -34.26
N ALA A 104 -23.51 -12.05 -34.71
CA ALA A 104 -22.80 -13.31 -34.92
C ALA A 104 -21.62 -13.14 -35.88
N ASP A 105 -21.85 -12.48 -37.02
CA ASP A 105 -20.83 -12.16 -38.00
C ASP A 105 -19.72 -11.31 -37.38
N TYR A 106 -20.05 -10.25 -36.62
CA TYR A 106 -19.03 -9.44 -35.94
C TYR A 106 -18.09 -10.27 -35.06
N TYR A 107 -18.66 -11.12 -34.19
CA TYR A 107 -17.87 -11.94 -33.28
C TYR A 107 -17.15 -13.10 -34.01
N GLY A 108 -17.72 -13.60 -35.12
CA GLY A 108 -17.10 -14.62 -35.97
C GLY A 108 -15.86 -14.13 -36.72
N HIS A 109 -15.75 -12.82 -36.98
CA HIS A 109 -14.58 -12.21 -37.63
C HIS A 109 -13.47 -11.79 -36.65
N LEU A 110 -13.59 -12.07 -35.34
CA LEU A 110 -12.53 -11.80 -34.39
C LEU A 110 -11.30 -12.66 -34.71
N LYS A 111 -10.12 -12.01 -34.77
CA LYS A 111 -8.84 -12.69 -35.03
C LYS A 111 -8.37 -13.58 -33.89
N GLU A 112 -8.84 -13.30 -32.68
CA GLU A 112 -8.48 -13.99 -31.45
C GLU A 112 -9.74 -14.19 -30.60
N PRO A 113 -9.88 -15.33 -29.89
CA PRO A 113 -10.98 -15.53 -28.96
C PRO A 113 -10.96 -14.50 -27.83
N LEU A 114 -12.14 -14.21 -27.27
CA LEU A 114 -12.27 -13.28 -26.15
C LEU A 114 -11.45 -13.74 -24.94
N LEU A 115 -11.33 -15.05 -24.71
CA LEU A 115 -10.52 -15.59 -23.63
C LEU A 115 -9.01 -15.61 -23.94
N THR A 116 -8.59 -15.15 -25.12
CA THR A 116 -7.20 -15.15 -25.64
C THR A 116 -6.61 -16.54 -25.83
N PHE A 117 -5.67 -16.70 -26.76
CA PHE A 117 -4.97 -17.98 -26.92
C PHE A 117 -4.05 -18.29 -25.73
N HIS A 118 -3.47 -17.26 -25.13
CA HIS A 118 -2.52 -17.39 -24.04
C HIS A 118 -3.12 -17.91 -22.73
N LEU A 119 -4.42 -17.75 -22.52
CA LEU A 119 -5.12 -18.23 -21.33
C LEU A 119 -5.98 -19.47 -21.64
N PHE A 120 -5.91 -20.03 -22.85
CA PHE A 120 -6.73 -21.17 -23.26
C PHE A 120 -6.61 -22.33 -22.27
N ASP A 121 -5.39 -22.78 -21.99
CA ASP A 121 -5.13 -23.91 -21.08
C ASP A 121 -5.59 -23.61 -19.64
N ALA A 122 -5.48 -22.35 -19.19
CA ALA A 122 -6.00 -21.92 -17.90
C ALA A 122 -7.53 -22.04 -17.81
N PHE A 123 -8.26 -21.65 -18.86
CA PHE A 123 -9.70 -21.80 -18.92
C PHE A 123 -10.13 -23.26 -19.09
N VAL A 124 -9.40 -24.06 -19.86
CA VAL A 124 -9.64 -25.50 -20.00
C VAL A 124 -9.38 -26.22 -18.67
N SER A 125 -8.36 -25.84 -17.91
CA SER A 125 -8.08 -26.40 -16.58
C SER A 125 -9.25 -26.19 -15.62
N VAL A 126 -9.95 -25.05 -15.71
CA VAL A 126 -11.16 -24.79 -14.91
C VAL A 126 -12.29 -25.77 -15.24
N LEU A 127 -12.33 -26.35 -16.46
CA LEU A 127 -13.36 -27.34 -16.83
C LEU A 127 -13.31 -28.59 -15.94
N GLY A 128 -12.14 -28.96 -15.42
CA GLY A 128 -11.98 -30.05 -14.46
C GLY A 128 -12.69 -29.79 -13.12
N LEU A 129 -12.96 -28.52 -12.79
CA LEU A 129 -13.61 -28.09 -11.55
C LEU A 129 -15.11 -27.90 -11.67
N LEU A 130 -15.73 -28.05 -12.84
CA LEU A 130 -17.16 -27.74 -13.02
C LEU A 130 -18.10 -28.55 -12.10
N GLN A 131 -17.69 -29.73 -11.64
CA GLN A 131 -18.46 -30.51 -10.66
C GLN A 131 -18.50 -29.84 -9.27
N LYS A 132 -17.58 -28.92 -9.00
CA LYS A 132 -17.44 -28.18 -7.77
C LYS A 132 -17.69 -26.70 -8.06
N GLU A 133 -18.95 -26.37 -8.29
CA GLU A 133 -19.42 -25.07 -8.77
C GLU A 133 -18.75 -23.86 -8.12
N LYS A 134 -18.65 -23.83 -6.77
CA LYS A 134 -18.00 -22.72 -6.04
C LYS A 134 -16.54 -22.53 -6.43
N MET A 135 -15.76 -23.61 -6.52
CA MET A 135 -14.34 -23.53 -6.91
C MET A 135 -14.19 -23.20 -8.39
N ALA A 136 -15.07 -23.69 -9.26
CA ALA A 136 -15.09 -23.29 -10.66
C ALA A 136 -15.36 -21.79 -10.80
N ILE A 137 -16.35 -21.25 -10.08
CA ILE A 137 -16.66 -19.81 -10.08
C ILE A 137 -15.45 -19.00 -9.62
N GLU A 138 -14.81 -19.38 -8.50
CA GLU A 138 -13.60 -18.72 -7.99
C GLU A 138 -12.45 -18.76 -9.02
N ALA A 139 -12.21 -19.91 -9.65
CA ALA A 139 -11.17 -20.06 -10.67
C ALA A 139 -11.47 -19.17 -11.90
N PHE A 140 -12.71 -19.17 -12.38
CA PHE A 140 -13.11 -18.32 -13.50
C PHE A 140 -12.99 -16.84 -13.16
N GLN A 141 -13.37 -16.41 -11.95
CA GLN A 141 -13.22 -15.01 -11.51
C GLN A 141 -11.77 -14.56 -11.64
N VAL A 142 -10.84 -15.39 -11.16
CA VAL A 142 -9.41 -15.09 -11.17
C VAL A 142 -8.85 -15.11 -12.59
N CYS A 143 -9.16 -16.13 -13.40
CA CYS A 143 -8.77 -16.17 -14.81
C CYS A 143 -9.30 -14.95 -15.58
N CYS A 144 -10.54 -14.52 -15.31
CA CYS A 144 -11.11 -13.33 -15.92
C CYS A 144 -10.38 -12.04 -15.54
N LEU A 145 -9.70 -11.96 -14.39
CA LEU A 145 -8.88 -10.80 -14.05
C LEU A 145 -7.60 -10.70 -14.89
N LEU A 146 -7.11 -11.83 -15.41
CA LEU A 146 -5.90 -11.88 -16.24
C LEU A 146 -6.16 -11.39 -17.67
N LEU A 147 -7.41 -11.34 -18.10
CA LEU A 147 -7.80 -10.94 -19.45
C LEU A 147 -7.43 -9.46 -19.73
N PRO A 148 -7.08 -9.13 -20.99
CA PRO A 148 -7.08 -7.74 -21.43
C PRO A 148 -8.42 -7.06 -21.09
N PRO A 149 -8.42 -5.83 -20.55
CA PRO A 149 -9.66 -5.15 -20.14
C PRO A 149 -10.71 -5.05 -21.25
N GLU A 150 -10.26 -4.82 -22.49
CA GLU A 150 -11.12 -4.77 -23.68
C GLU A 150 -11.83 -6.11 -23.94
N ASN A 151 -11.12 -7.22 -23.80
CA ASN A 151 -11.67 -8.57 -23.96
C ASN A 151 -12.65 -8.90 -22.84
N ARG A 152 -12.30 -8.59 -21.58
CA ARG A 152 -13.18 -8.80 -20.43
C ARG A 152 -14.47 -8.00 -20.56
N ARG A 153 -14.40 -6.74 -21.01
CA ARG A 153 -15.60 -5.92 -21.26
C ARG A 153 -16.46 -6.53 -22.37
N LYS A 154 -15.87 -6.93 -23.50
CA LYS A 154 -16.61 -7.58 -24.60
C LYS A 154 -17.31 -8.87 -24.12
N LEU A 155 -16.61 -9.71 -23.37
CA LEU A 155 -17.15 -10.92 -22.76
C LEU A 155 -18.33 -10.60 -21.81
N GLN A 156 -18.19 -9.61 -20.93
CA GLN A 156 -19.25 -9.19 -20.01
C GLN A 156 -20.52 -8.75 -20.74
N LEU A 157 -20.38 -8.00 -21.82
CA LEU A 157 -21.52 -7.54 -22.62
C LEU A 157 -22.15 -8.70 -23.40
N LEU A 158 -21.34 -9.59 -23.96
CA LEU A 158 -21.80 -10.76 -24.69
C LEU A 158 -22.58 -11.72 -23.78
N MET A 159 -22.01 -12.09 -22.63
CA MET A 159 -22.67 -12.95 -21.63
C MET A 159 -24.01 -12.36 -21.15
N ARG A 160 -24.05 -11.05 -20.89
CA ARG A 160 -25.28 -10.36 -20.52
C ARG A 160 -26.34 -10.43 -21.61
N MET A 161 -25.96 -10.19 -22.86
CA MET A 161 -26.87 -10.27 -24.00
C MET A 161 -27.41 -11.70 -24.15
N MET A 162 -26.53 -12.70 -24.19
CA MET A 162 -26.91 -14.12 -24.31
C MET A 162 -27.88 -14.54 -23.20
N ALA A 163 -27.56 -14.22 -21.95
CA ALA A 163 -28.42 -14.54 -20.81
C ALA A 163 -29.78 -13.82 -20.87
N ARG A 164 -29.79 -12.54 -21.26
CA ARG A 164 -31.04 -11.76 -21.39
C ARG A 164 -31.94 -12.33 -22.49
N ILE A 165 -31.37 -12.69 -23.64
CA ILE A 165 -32.10 -13.31 -24.74
C ILE A 165 -32.68 -14.66 -24.31
N CYS A 166 -31.89 -15.51 -23.66
CA CYS A 166 -32.35 -16.83 -23.19
C CYS A 166 -33.46 -16.75 -22.13
N LEU A 167 -33.47 -15.70 -21.31
CA LEU A 167 -34.48 -15.49 -20.27
C LEU A 167 -35.73 -14.75 -20.78
N ASN A 168 -35.69 -14.18 -21.99
CA ASN A 168 -36.78 -13.39 -22.54
C ASN A 168 -37.86 -14.27 -23.18
N LYS A 169 -39.06 -14.27 -22.59
CA LYS A 169 -40.22 -15.03 -23.09
C LYS A 169 -40.86 -14.42 -24.33
N GLU A 170 -40.65 -13.13 -24.57
CA GLU A 170 -41.19 -12.41 -25.74
C GLU A 170 -40.27 -12.51 -26.95
N MET A 171 -39.09 -13.11 -26.79
CA MET A 171 -38.13 -13.27 -27.87
C MET A 171 -38.62 -14.34 -28.86
N PRO A 172 -38.82 -14.00 -30.15
CA PRO A 172 -39.17 -14.99 -31.15
C PRO A 172 -37.95 -15.87 -31.49
N PRO A 173 -38.19 -17.05 -32.11
CA PRO A 173 -37.11 -17.96 -32.50
C PRO A 173 -36.14 -17.30 -33.49
N LEU A 174 -34.87 -17.21 -33.10
CA LEU A 174 -33.81 -16.61 -33.90
C LEU A 174 -33.32 -17.52 -35.04
N CYS A 175 -33.49 -18.83 -34.92
CA CYS A 175 -33.17 -19.81 -35.94
C CYS A 175 -34.21 -20.93 -35.89
N ASP A 176 -34.66 -21.37 -37.06
CA ASP A 176 -35.66 -22.43 -37.15
C ASP A 176 -34.97 -23.79 -36.87
N GLY A 177 -35.48 -24.56 -35.91
CA GLY A 177 -34.96 -25.89 -35.56
C GLY A 177 -34.01 -25.96 -34.36
N PHE A 178 -33.55 -24.83 -33.82
CA PHE A 178 -32.72 -24.79 -32.61
C PHE A 178 -33.39 -24.02 -31.48
N GLY A 179 -33.29 -24.54 -30.26
CA GLY A 179 -33.66 -23.77 -29.07
C GLY A 179 -32.71 -22.58 -28.90
N THR A 180 -33.24 -21.43 -28.48
CA THR A 180 -32.48 -20.17 -28.29
C THR A 180 -31.18 -20.38 -27.52
N ARG A 181 -31.22 -21.18 -26.44
CA ARG A 181 -30.05 -21.50 -25.62
C ARG A 181 -28.95 -22.22 -26.41
N THR A 182 -29.32 -23.26 -27.15
CA THR A 182 -28.40 -24.03 -27.98
C THR A 182 -27.80 -23.14 -29.08
N LEU A 183 -28.63 -22.32 -29.71
CA LEU A 183 -28.18 -21.37 -30.73
C LEU A 183 -27.14 -20.38 -30.16
N MET A 184 -27.40 -19.79 -28.98
CA MET A 184 -26.44 -18.87 -28.33
C MET A 184 -25.09 -19.54 -28.09
N VAL A 185 -25.10 -20.74 -27.51
CA VAL A 185 -23.87 -21.49 -27.21
C VAL A 185 -23.14 -21.83 -28.51
N GLN A 186 -23.79 -22.44 -29.49
CA GLN A 186 -23.14 -22.83 -30.74
C GLN A 186 -22.58 -21.63 -31.51
N THR A 187 -23.33 -20.53 -31.58
CA THR A 187 -22.93 -19.33 -32.34
C THR A 187 -21.69 -18.66 -31.74
N PHE A 188 -21.63 -18.55 -30.41
CA PHE A 188 -20.57 -17.75 -29.75
C PHE A 188 -19.45 -18.59 -29.14
N SER A 189 -19.53 -19.92 -29.14
CA SER A 189 -18.49 -20.74 -28.48
C SER A 189 -17.10 -20.47 -29.03
N ARG A 190 -16.96 -20.49 -30.35
CA ARG A 190 -15.67 -20.30 -31.03
C ARG A 190 -15.06 -18.90 -30.84
N CYS A 191 -15.89 -17.87 -30.70
CA CYS A 191 -15.38 -16.52 -30.45
C CYS A 191 -15.01 -16.30 -28.98
N ILE A 192 -15.52 -17.11 -28.05
CA ILE A 192 -15.19 -17.04 -26.63
C ILE A 192 -13.94 -17.86 -26.34
N LEU A 193 -13.92 -19.13 -26.76
CA LEU A 193 -12.82 -20.06 -26.54
C LEU A 193 -12.57 -20.86 -27.83
N CYS A 194 -11.34 -20.80 -28.33
CA CYS A 194 -10.84 -21.70 -29.36
C CYS A 194 -9.34 -21.91 -29.16
N SER A 195 -8.84 -23.09 -29.51
CA SER A 195 -7.40 -23.31 -29.61
C SER A 195 -6.85 -22.57 -30.84
N LYS A 196 -5.54 -22.34 -30.81
CA LYS A 196 -4.82 -21.79 -31.95
C LYS A 196 -4.69 -22.82 -33.09
N ASP A 197 -4.57 -24.08 -32.72
CA ASP A 197 -4.54 -25.20 -33.65
C ASP A 197 -5.96 -25.76 -33.71
N GLU A 198 -6.61 -25.77 -34.88
CA GLU A 198 -8.00 -26.23 -34.98
C GLU A 198 -8.09 -27.74 -34.70
N VAL A 199 -8.53 -28.11 -33.48
CA VAL A 199 -8.74 -29.50 -33.07
C VAL A 199 -10.22 -29.76 -32.81
N ASP A 200 -10.75 -30.88 -33.30
CA ASP A 200 -12.19 -31.22 -33.19
C ASP A 200 -12.72 -31.28 -31.74
N LEU A 201 -11.86 -31.56 -30.75
CA LEU A 201 -12.25 -31.64 -29.34
C LEU A 201 -12.59 -30.26 -28.73
N ASP A 202 -12.10 -29.17 -29.33
CA ASP A 202 -12.23 -27.83 -28.79
C ASP A 202 -13.67 -27.32 -28.80
N GLU A 203 -14.47 -27.76 -29.78
CA GLU A 203 -15.85 -27.30 -29.91
C GLU A 203 -16.72 -27.79 -28.74
N LEU A 204 -16.55 -29.03 -28.31
CA LEU A 204 -17.27 -29.59 -27.16
C LEU A 204 -16.80 -28.95 -25.84
N LEU A 205 -15.50 -28.71 -25.69
CA LEU A 205 -14.94 -28.03 -24.52
C LEU A 205 -15.45 -26.59 -24.44
N ALA A 206 -15.40 -25.85 -25.55
CA ALA A 206 -15.90 -24.49 -25.65
C ALA A 206 -17.40 -24.42 -25.36
N ALA A 207 -18.20 -25.30 -25.96
CA ALA A 207 -19.64 -25.35 -25.71
C ALA A 207 -19.96 -25.60 -24.23
N ARG A 208 -19.25 -26.54 -23.59
CA ARG A 208 -19.42 -26.83 -22.16
C ARG A 208 -18.99 -25.64 -21.28
N LEU A 209 -17.87 -25.01 -21.59
CA LEU A 209 -17.36 -23.83 -20.88
C LEU A 209 -18.34 -22.66 -20.97
N VAL A 210 -18.78 -22.35 -22.19
CA VAL A 210 -19.68 -21.23 -22.51
C VAL A 210 -21.04 -21.45 -21.89
N THR A 211 -21.53 -22.70 -21.88
CA THR A 211 -22.74 -23.07 -21.16
C THR A 211 -22.64 -22.71 -19.68
N PHE A 212 -21.56 -23.13 -19.01
CA PHE A 212 -21.35 -22.84 -17.59
C PHE A 212 -21.16 -21.33 -17.32
N LEU A 213 -20.39 -20.63 -18.18
CA LEU A 213 -20.21 -19.19 -18.12
C LEU A 213 -21.55 -18.46 -18.21
N MET A 214 -22.41 -18.85 -19.17
CA MET A 214 -23.70 -18.20 -19.38
C MET A 214 -24.65 -18.40 -18.19
N ASP A 215 -24.63 -19.57 -17.55
CA ASP A 215 -25.47 -19.84 -16.38
C ASP A 215 -24.99 -19.06 -15.13
N ASN A 216 -23.68 -18.81 -15.01
CA ASN A 216 -23.06 -18.25 -13.81
C ASN A 216 -22.40 -16.87 -14.02
N TYR A 217 -22.69 -16.19 -15.12
CA TYR A 217 -21.96 -14.99 -15.54
C TYR A 217 -21.97 -13.87 -14.50
N GLN A 218 -23.04 -13.77 -13.71
CA GLN A 218 -23.19 -12.74 -12.67
C GLN A 218 -22.17 -12.91 -11.55
N GLU A 219 -21.88 -14.15 -11.16
CA GLU A 219 -20.88 -14.43 -10.14
C GLU A 219 -19.48 -14.49 -10.73
N ILE A 220 -19.31 -15.16 -11.88
CA ILE A 220 -18.01 -15.33 -12.54
C ILE A 220 -17.36 -13.99 -12.93
N LEU A 221 -18.14 -13.03 -13.42
CA LEU A 221 -17.59 -11.78 -13.94
C LEU A 221 -17.48 -10.66 -12.90
N LYS A 222 -17.78 -10.96 -11.62
CA LYS A 222 -17.50 -10.06 -10.49
C LYS A 222 -16.02 -10.08 -10.14
N VAL A 223 -15.59 -9.04 -9.44
CA VAL A 223 -14.25 -8.97 -8.85
C VAL A 223 -14.24 -9.82 -7.57
N PRO A 224 -13.28 -10.75 -7.39
CA PRO A 224 -13.17 -11.56 -6.17
C PRO A 224 -12.71 -10.67 -5.00
N SER A 225 -13.68 -10.22 -4.19
CA SER A 225 -13.44 -9.28 -3.08
C SER A 225 -12.47 -9.82 -2.03
N ALA A 226 -12.51 -11.13 -1.74
CA ALA A 226 -11.58 -11.75 -0.80
C ALA A 226 -10.12 -11.63 -1.26
N LEU A 227 -9.85 -11.85 -2.56
CA LEU A 227 -8.53 -11.68 -3.15
C LEU A 227 -8.11 -10.22 -3.13
N GLN A 228 -9.01 -9.31 -3.54
CA GLN A 228 -8.76 -7.86 -3.51
C GLN A 228 -8.37 -7.39 -2.11
N THR A 229 -9.17 -7.70 -1.09
CA THR A 229 -8.91 -7.29 0.29
C THR A 229 -7.58 -7.85 0.78
N SER A 230 -7.28 -9.13 0.51
CA SER A 230 -6.01 -9.74 0.92
C SER A 230 -4.79 -9.03 0.31
N ILE A 231 -4.87 -8.66 -0.97
CA ILE A 231 -3.81 -7.91 -1.65
C ILE A 231 -3.69 -6.49 -1.09
N GLU A 232 -4.82 -5.80 -0.92
CA GLU A 232 -4.84 -4.45 -0.34
C GLU A 232 -4.27 -4.40 1.07
N GLU A 233 -4.62 -5.36 1.93
CA GLU A 233 -4.06 -5.51 3.28
C GLU A 233 -2.55 -5.74 3.23
N ARG A 234 -2.07 -6.60 2.32
CA ARG A 234 -0.65 -6.87 2.13
C ARG A 234 0.10 -5.61 1.69
N VAL A 235 -0.44 -4.88 0.72
CA VAL A 235 0.11 -3.61 0.24
C VAL A 235 0.11 -2.56 1.36
N ALA A 236 -1.00 -2.43 2.11
CA ALA A 236 -1.12 -1.49 3.22
C ALA A 236 -0.13 -1.80 4.35
N HIS A 237 0.05 -3.08 4.69
CA HIS A 237 1.05 -3.51 5.67
C HIS A 237 2.47 -3.11 5.22
N LEU A 238 2.84 -3.37 3.95
CA LEU A 238 4.15 -2.99 3.43
C LEU A 238 4.36 -1.47 3.42
N ARG A 239 3.32 -0.68 3.11
CA ARG A 239 3.36 0.79 3.22
C ARG A 239 3.56 1.25 4.66
N ARG A 240 2.83 0.69 5.63
CA ARG A 240 2.97 1.05 7.05
C ARG A 240 4.38 0.80 7.60
N VAL A 241 4.99 -0.32 7.23
CA VAL A 241 6.38 -0.67 7.61
C VAL A 241 7.42 0.32 7.02
N GLN A 242 7.05 1.07 5.99
CA GLN A 242 7.89 2.08 5.33
C GLN A 242 7.67 3.52 5.83
N ILE A 243 6.61 3.80 6.59
CA ILE A 243 6.39 5.15 7.15
C ILE A 243 7.54 5.45 8.13
N LYS A 244 8.49 6.27 7.67
CA LYS A 244 9.37 7.01 8.57
C LYS A 244 8.55 8.11 9.21
N TYR A 245 8.56 8.19 10.53
CA TYR A 245 8.02 9.35 11.24
C TYR A 245 8.82 10.61 10.83
N PRO A 246 8.17 11.75 10.52
CA PRO A 246 8.87 13.01 10.34
C PRO A 246 9.57 13.35 11.65
N GLY A 247 10.90 13.21 11.68
CA GLY A 247 11.72 13.25 12.90
C GLY A 247 12.73 12.10 13.02
N ALA A 248 12.61 11.05 12.19
CA ALA A 248 13.56 9.93 12.16
C ALA A 248 14.79 10.14 11.27
N ASP A 249 14.95 11.33 10.67
CA ASP A 249 16.11 11.72 9.85
C ASP A 249 16.92 12.86 10.51
N MET A 250 16.90 12.95 11.85
CA MET A 250 18.08 13.39 12.60
C MET A 250 18.69 12.13 13.22
N ASP A 251 19.99 11.94 13.00
CA ASP A 251 20.82 10.81 13.44
C ASP A 251 20.79 9.51 12.61
N ILE A 252 21.54 9.54 11.50
CA ILE A 252 22.26 8.37 10.97
C ILE A 252 23.54 8.08 11.78
N THR A 253 23.79 8.82 12.87
CA THR A 253 24.82 8.49 13.84
C THR A 253 24.18 8.25 15.20
N LEU A 254 24.03 6.97 15.57
CA LEU A 254 23.74 6.45 16.91
C LEU A 254 22.28 6.49 17.40
N SER A 255 21.59 5.35 17.32
CA SER A 255 20.98 4.72 18.52
C SER A 255 20.30 3.40 18.19
N ALA A 256 20.97 2.31 18.55
CA ALA A 256 20.31 1.08 18.98
C ALA A 256 19.45 1.41 20.23
N PRO A 257 18.39 0.64 20.54
CA PRO A 257 17.56 0.90 21.71
C PRO A 257 18.44 1.06 22.95
N SER A 258 18.22 2.13 23.71
CA SER A 258 18.99 2.53 24.88
C SER A 258 18.87 1.49 26.00
N PHE A 259 19.65 0.43 25.84
CA PHE A 259 20.13 -0.43 26.90
C PHE A 259 21.38 0.25 27.46
N CYS A 260 21.38 0.60 28.74
CA CYS A 260 22.59 1.06 29.41
C CYS A 260 23.62 -0.06 29.34
N ARG A 261 24.55 0.03 28.37
CA ARG A 261 25.68 -0.89 28.30
C ARG A 261 26.51 -0.70 29.56
N GLN A 262 26.60 -1.73 30.40
CA GLN A 262 27.59 -1.76 31.48
C GLN A 262 28.97 -1.70 30.85
N ILE A 263 29.72 -0.65 31.17
CA ILE A 263 31.13 -0.51 30.83
C ILE A 263 31.97 -1.30 31.84
N SER A 264 33.09 -1.85 31.41
CA SER A 264 33.99 -2.55 32.33
C SER A 264 34.65 -1.54 33.30
N PRO A 265 35.14 -1.99 34.47
CA PRO A 265 35.91 -1.15 35.37
C PRO A 265 37.12 -0.52 34.68
N GLU A 266 37.78 -1.24 33.77
CA GLU A 266 38.93 -0.70 33.02
C GLU A 266 38.50 0.36 31.98
N GLU A 267 37.39 0.14 31.27
CA GLU A 267 36.81 1.15 30.36
C GLU A 267 36.37 2.41 31.13
N PHE A 268 35.83 2.25 32.33
CA PHE A 268 35.47 3.36 33.21
C PHE A 268 36.69 4.15 33.67
N GLU A 269 37.76 3.48 34.11
CA GLU A 269 39.00 4.14 34.51
C GLU A 269 39.69 4.84 33.33
N TYR A 270 39.68 4.23 32.14
CA TYR A 270 40.20 4.83 30.92
C TYR A 270 39.40 6.09 30.52
N GLN A 271 38.07 6.01 30.53
CA GLN A 271 37.20 7.16 30.25
C GLN A 271 37.31 8.26 31.31
N ARG A 272 37.52 7.89 32.59
CA ARG A 272 37.80 8.85 33.66
C ARG A 272 39.13 9.57 33.43
N ALA A 273 40.20 8.84 33.11
CA ALA A 273 41.54 9.40 32.96
C ALA A 273 41.69 10.27 31.68
N TYR A 274 41.08 9.87 30.56
CA TYR A 274 41.32 10.51 29.26
C TYR A 274 40.08 11.16 28.63
N GLY A 275 38.86 10.76 29.02
CA GLY A 275 37.62 11.15 28.34
C GLY A 275 36.94 12.42 28.87
N SER A 276 37.43 13.02 29.95
CA SER A 276 36.75 14.16 30.60
C SER A 276 37.60 15.42 30.79
N GLN A 277 38.91 15.37 30.57
CA GLN A 277 39.81 16.50 30.81
C GLN A 277 39.58 17.65 29.81
N GLU A 278 39.54 17.36 28.50
CA GLU A 278 39.39 18.39 27.46
C GLU A 278 38.06 19.17 27.51
N PRO A 279 36.87 18.53 27.68
CA PRO A 279 35.61 19.26 27.78
C PRO A 279 35.50 20.08 29.08
N LEU A 280 36.08 19.57 30.18
CA LEU A 280 36.09 20.28 31.47
C LEU A 280 37.03 21.49 31.43
N ALA A 281 38.18 21.38 30.78
CA ALA A 281 39.08 22.51 30.54
C ALA A 281 38.42 23.59 29.66
N ALA A 282 37.70 23.19 28.61
CA ALA A 282 36.93 24.12 27.77
C ALA A 282 35.84 24.85 28.57
N LEU A 283 35.12 24.14 29.45
CA LEU A 283 34.11 24.74 30.32
C LEU A 283 34.72 25.70 31.35
N LEU A 284 35.92 25.39 31.87
CA LEU A 284 36.66 26.30 32.74
C LEU A 284 37.05 27.60 32.01
N GLU A 285 37.53 27.50 30.78
CA GLU A 285 37.85 28.67 29.93
C GLU A 285 36.62 29.51 29.58
N GLU A 286 35.48 28.87 29.31
CA GLU A 286 34.22 29.57 29.06
C GLU A 286 33.80 30.39 30.30
N VAL A 287 33.90 29.83 31.51
CA VAL A 287 33.57 30.55 32.75
C VAL A 287 34.51 31.75 32.98
N ILE A 288 35.78 31.63 32.59
CA ILE A 288 36.78 32.72 32.70
C ILE A 288 36.49 33.82 31.67
N THR A 289 36.24 33.44 30.41
CA THR A 289 36.08 34.37 29.27
C THR A 289 34.68 34.99 29.15
N ASP A 290 33.66 34.44 29.82
CA ASP A 290 32.30 34.96 29.74
C ASP A 290 32.18 36.41 30.26
N ALA A 291 31.91 37.36 29.37
CA ALA A 291 31.77 38.78 29.69
C ALA A 291 30.46 39.13 30.45
N LYS A 292 29.50 38.20 30.54
CA LYS A 292 28.21 38.41 31.22
C LYS A 292 28.27 38.19 32.72
N LEU A 293 29.31 37.49 33.22
CA LEU A 293 29.46 37.19 34.64
C LEU A 293 30.26 38.27 35.37
N SER A 294 29.76 38.70 36.53
CA SER A 294 30.51 39.61 37.39
C SER A 294 31.75 38.93 37.99
N SER A 295 32.77 39.69 38.35
CA SER A 295 34.02 39.17 38.95
C SER A 295 33.78 38.36 40.23
N LYS A 296 32.71 38.65 40.97
CA LYS A 296 32.31 37.92 42.19
C LYS A 296 31.67 36.57 41.86
N GLU A 297 30.89 36.48 40.78
CA GLU A 297 30.26 35.23 40.33
C GLU A 297 31.27 34.29 39.67
N LYS A 298 32.20 34.84 38.88
CA LYS A 298 33.31 34.06 38.33
C LYS A 298 34.14 33.40 39.42
N LYS A 299 34.52 34.14 40.46
CA LYS A 299 35.23 33.57 41.64
C LYS A 299 34.42 32.49 42.35
N LYS A 300 33.10 32.63 42.45
CA LYS A 300 32.23 31.62 43.10
C LYS A 300 32.15 30.34 42.26
N LYS A 301 31.97 30.48 40.94
CA LYS A 301 31.95 29.36 40.00
C LYS A 301 33.30 28.67 39.91
N LEU A 302 34.42 29.41 39.90
CA LEU A 302 35.77 28.84 39.94
C LEU A 302 36.02 28.03 41.22
N LYS A 303 35.62 28.55 42.39
CA LYS A 303 35.73 27.79 43.65
C LYS A 303 34.86 26.53 43.66
N GLN A 304 33.68 26.59 43.05
CA GLN A 304 32.82 25.41 42.92
C GLN A 304 33.44 24.39 41.96
N PHE A 305 34.01 24.85 40.85
CA PHE A 305 34.72 24.01 39.89
C PHE A 305 35.96 23.35 40.50
N GLN A 306 36.80 24.12 41.22
CA GLN A 306 37.96 23.61 41.95
C GLN A 306 37.58 22.51 42.96
N LYS A 307 36.44 22.65 43.64
CA LYS A 307 35.95 21.64 44.59
C LYS A 307 35.50 20.36 43.90
N SER A 308 34.93 20.46 42.71
CA SER A 308 34.40 19.33 41.95
C SER A 308 35.46 18.63 41.09
N TYR A 309 36.43 19.39 40.57
CA TYR A 309 37.44 18.95 39.61
C TYR A 309 38.81 19.58 39.93
N PRO A 310 39.48 19.14 41.01
CA PRO A 310 40.72 19.74 41.47
C PRO A 310 41.90 19.55 40.50
N GLU A 311 41.95 18.43 39.77
CA GLU A 311 43.05 18.10 38.84
C GLU A 311 43.05 19.04 37.62
N VAL A 312 41.90 19.20 36.95
CA VAL A 312 41.72 20.12 35.81
C VAL A 312 42.04 21.57 36.21
N TYR A 313 41.65 21.96 37.43
CA TYR A 313 41.92 23.30 37.96
C TYR A 313 43.43 23.52 38.20
N GLN A 314 44.14 22.53 38.72
CA GLN A 314 45.59 22.60 38.96
C GLN A 314 46.40 22.61 37.66
N GLU A 315 45.97 21.90 36.62
CA GLU A 315 46.60 21.98 35.30
C GLU A 315 46.48 23.40 34.70
N ARG A 316 45.34 24.06 34.90
CA ARG A 316 45.14 25.43 34.39
C ARG A 316 45.77 26.51 35.27
N PHE A 317 45.82 26.30 36.57
CA PHE A 317 46.42 27.22 37.55
C PHE A 317 47.51 26.52 38.38
N PRO A 318 48.69 26.20 37.79
CA PRO A 318 49.76 25.50 38.50
C PRO A 318 50.41 26.33 39.62
N THR A 319 50.34 27.66 39.50
CA THR A 319 50.90 28.61 40.45
C THR A 319 49.86 29.66 40.89
N PRO A 320 49.89 30.13 42.15
CA PRO A 320 48.94 31.15 42.65
C PRO A 320 49.05 32.50 41.91
N GLU A 321 50.16 32.74 41.22
CA GLU A 321 50.40 33.93 40.39
C GLU A 321 49.54 33.92 39.11
N SER A 322 49.28 32.74 38.53
CA SER A 322 48.44 32.57 37.34
C SER A 322 46.96 32.86 37.60
N GLU A 323 46.47 32.57 38.81
CA GLU A 323 45.11 32.91 39.26
C GLU A 323 44.98 34.42 39.56
N ALA A 324 46.03 35.01 40.13
CA ALA A 324 46.06 36.43 40.50
C ALA A 324 46.04 37.38 39.28
N LEU A 325 46.54 36.93 38.12
CA LEU A 325 46.48 37.68 36.85
C LEU A 325 45.05 37.92 36.35
N LEU A 326 44.13 36.98 36.59
CA LEU A 326 42.73 37.09 36.18
C LEU A 326 41.88 37.84 37.19
N PHE A 327 42.28 37.84 38.46
CA PHE A 327 41.57 38.55 39.52
C PHE A 327 42.54 39.20 40.51
N PRO A 328 42.99 40.44 40.26
CA PRO A 328 43.89 41.15 41.17
C PRO A 328 43.25 41.26 42.57
N GLU A 329 43.98 40.85 43.61
CA GLU A 329 43.55 41.08 44.98
C GLU A 329 43.50 42.57 45.27
N LYS A 330 42.39 43.03 45.85
CA LYS A 330 42.32 44.41 46.38
C LYS A 330 43.27 44.50 47.60
N PRO A 331 44.08 45.57 47.72
CA PRO A 331 44.95 45.74 48.88
C PRO A 331 44.12 45.83 50.16
N LYS A 332 44.45 45.00 51.16
CA LYS A 332 43.85 45.06 52.50
C LYS A 332 44.25 46.39 53.16
N PRO A 333 43.30 47.23 53.63
CA PRO A 333 43.66 48.40 54.43
C PRO A 333 44.20 47.97 55.80
N LYS A 334 45.28 48.63 56.24
CA LYS A 334 45.92 48.47 57.56
C LYS A 334 44.93 48.73 58.71
N PRO A 335 45.07 48.07 59.88
CA PRO A 335 44.20 48.34 61.01
C PRO A 335 44.56 49.68 61.67
N GLN A 336 43.60 50.60 61.77
CA GLN A 336 43.72 51.78 62.61
C GLN A 336 43.01 51.52 63.94
N LEU A 337 43.78 51.56 65.03
CA LEU A 337 43.32 51.60 66.40
C LEU A 337 42.99 53.04 66.82
N LEU A 338 41.96 53.15 67.68
CA LEU A 338 41.74 54.13 68.77
C LEU A 338 40.91 55.42 68.56
N MET A 339 39.81 55.45 69.35
CA MET A 339 39.17 56.52 70.15
C MET A 339 38.12 57.47 69.55
N TRP A 340 36.86 57.32 70.02
CA TRP A 340 36.10 58.33 70.81
C TRP A 340 34.75 57.72 71.28
N ALA A 341 34.60 57.30 72.55
CA ALA A 341 34.14 58.08 73.71
C ALA A 341 32.61 58.29 73.82
N LEU A 342 32.03 57.59 74.81
CA LEU A 342 31.02 58.08 75.77
C LEU A 342 29.77 58.81 75.25
N LYS A 343 28.62 58.12 75.29
CA LYS A 343 27.40 58.60 75.99
C LYS A 343 26.35 57.49 76.13
N ASN A 344 26.03 57.24 77.40
CA ASN A 344 25.00 56.40 78.03
C ASN A 344 23.55 56.58 77.50
N PRO A 345 22.54 55.81 77.99
CA PRO A 345 22.58 54.56 78.77
C PRO A 345 21.65 53.45 78.22
N PHE A 346 21.91 52.24 78.72
CA PHE A 346 20.99 51.13 78.82
C PHE A 346 19.62 51.52 79.42
N GLN A 347 18.54 51.04 78.82
CA GLN A 347 17.31 50.69 79.55
C GLN A 347 17.10 49.17 79.47
N PRO A 348 17.05 48.46 80.60
CA PRO A 348 16.66 47.04 80.66
C PRO A 348 15.19 46.89 81.09
N PHE A 349 14.74 45.62 81.19
CA PHE A 349 13.50 45.14 81.80
C PHE A 349 12.27 45.08 80.86
N GLN A 350 11.44 44.03 80.80
CA GLN A 350 11.46 42.70 81.41
C GLN A 350 10.45 41.81 80.66
N ARG A 351 10.70 40.50 80.63
CA ARG A 351 9.70 39.48 80.26
C ARG A 351 8.68 39.35 81.40
N THR A 352 7.40 39.26 81.06
CA THR A 352 6.39 38.62 81.91
C THR A 352 5.56 37.64 81.10
N ARG A 353 5.71 36.36 81.43
CA ARG A 353 4.69 35.31 81.25
C ARG A 353 3.74 35.40 82.45
N SER A 354 2.44 35.24 82.24
CA SER A 354 1.62 34.45 83.16
C SER A 354 0.35 33.92 82.50
N PHE A 355 0.10 32.65 82.80
CA PHE A 355 -1.08 31.84 82.53
C PHE A 355 -2.17 32.05 83.61
N ARG A 356 -3.37 31.52 83.30
CA ARG A 356 -4.57 31.24 84.15
C ARG A 356 -5.50 32.44 84.39
N MET A 357 -6.84 32.31 84.33
CA MET A 357 -7.77 31.16 84.30
C MET A 357 -8.78 31.31 83.17
#